data_AF-A0A1I5ZWY6-F1
#
_entry.id   AF-A0A1I5ZWY6-F1
#
_cell.length_a   1.000
_cell.length_b   1.000
_cell.length_c   1.000
_cell.angle_alpha   90.00
_cell.angle_beta   90.00
_cell.angle_gamma   90.00
#
_symmetry.space_group_name_H-M   'P 1'
#
loop_
_entity.id
_entity.type
_entity.pdbx_description
1 polymer ?
#
loop_
_entity_poly.entity_id
_entity_poly.type
_entity_poly.pdbx_seq_one_letter_code
_entity_poly.pdbx_strand_id
1 'polypeptide(L)'
;MGAWGAGIWDDDLSCDIQDEWNDLLDEGMNTRKATKIILQTWMEELGDLDEEERLIDESLIYIALAALQIRHNVLTRSIKKKALECIESGADLSLWQENQDESYADRKKVLEELKSKLESTWAKLF
;
A
#
# COMPACT_ATOMS: atom_id res chain seq x y z
N MET A 1 -8.44 -5.84 -19.77
CA MET A 1 -7.80 -4.92 -18.81
C MET A 1 -8.90 -3.97 -18.37
N GLY A 2 -9.55 -4.28 -17.26
CA GLY A 2 -10.64 -3.43 -16.73
C GLY A 2 -10.08 -2.05 -16.40
N ALA A 3 -10.90 -1.01 -16.50
CA ALA A 3 -10.50 0.31 -16.05
C ALA A 3 -10.19 0.24 -14.55
N TRP A 4 -8.91 0.36 -14.16
CA TRP A 4 -8.56 0.53 -12.75
C TRP A 4 -9.31 1.75 -12.22
N GLY A 5 -9.98 1.57 -11.07
CA GLY A 5 -10.52 2.67 -10.29
C GLY A 5 -9.41 3.37 -9.51
N ALA A 6 -9.78 4.34 -8.67
CA ALA A 6 -8.85 5.14 -7.88
C ALA A 6 -8.67 4.63 -6.43
N GLY A 7 -9.44 3.63 -6.02
CA GLY A 7 -9.42 3.05 -4.68
C GLY A 7 -8.13 2.30 -4.38
N ILE A 8 -7.88 2.06 -3.09
CA ILE A 8 -6.70 1.31 -2.62
C ILE A 8 -6.67 -0.13 -3.15
N TRP A 9 -7.82 -0.72 -3.48
CA TRP A 9 -7.94 -2.11 -3.92
C TRP A 9 -8.45 -2.20 -5.36
N ASP A 10 -8.20 -1.16 -6.16
CA ASP A 10 -8.63 -1.12 -7.56
C ASP A 10 -7.49 -1.47 -8.53
N ASP A 11 -6.23 -1.51 -8.04
CA ASP A 11 -5.06 -2.01 -8.75
C ASP A 11 -4.75 -3.47 -8.36
N ASP A 12 -4.13 -4.20 -9.29
CA ASP A 12 -3.89 -5.65 -9.15
C ASP A 12 -2.91 -5.94 -8.00
N LEU A 13 -1.82 -5.18 -7.88
CA LEU A 13 -0.78 -5.38 -6.86
C LEU A 13 -1.34 -5.22 -5.44
N SER A 14 -2.14 -4.19 -5.19
CA SER A 14 -2.77 -4.00 -3.88
C SER A 14 -3.76 -5.12 -3.57
N CYS A 15 -4.51 -5.62 -4.56
CA CYS A 15 -5.39 -6.79 -4.38
C CYS A 15 -4.60 -8.04 -3.99
N ASP A 16 -3.50 -8.33 -4.70
CA ASP A 16 -2.64 -9.48 -4.42
C ASP A 16 -2.09 -9.44 -2.99
N ILE A 17 -1.66 -8.26 -2.53
CA ILE A 17 -1.20 -8.06 -1.16
C ILE A 17 -2.31 -8.28 -0.13
N GLN A 18 -3.53 -7.85 -0.43
CA GLN A 18 -4.68 -8.10 0.45
C GLN A 18 -5.00 -9.58 0.54
N ASP A 19 -4.98 -10.29 -0.59
CA ASP A 19 -5.26 -11.72 -0.63
C ASP A 19 -4.18 -12.51 0.11
N GLU A 20 -2.90 -12.25 -0.16
CA GLU A 20 -1.77 -12.87 0.56
C GLU A 20 -1.82 -12.58 2.07
N TRP A 21 -2.18 -11.35 2.45
CA TRP A 21 -2.39 -11.01 3.86
C TRP A 21 -3.48 -11.88 4.51
N ASN A 22 -4.63 -12.04 3.84
CA ASN A 22 -5.73 -12.82 4.37
C ASN A 22 -5.34 -14.30 4.48
N ASP A 23 -4.69 -14.85 3.46
CA ASP A 23 -4.21 -16.24 3.44
C ASP A 23 -3.25 -16.49 4.61
N LEU A 24 -2.29 -15.59 4.85
CA LEU A 24 -1.35 -15.71 5.97
C LEU A 24 -2.07 -15.67 7.33
N LEU A 25 -3.11 -14.85 7.47
CA LEU A 25 -3.91 -14.81 8.71
C LEU A 25 -4.73 -16.11 8.89
N ASP A 26 -5.29 -16.64 7.81
CA ASP A 26 -6.06 -17.89 7.81
C ASP A 26 -5.18 -19.11 8.14
N GLU A 27 -3.89 -19.07 7.75
CA GLU A 27 -2.86 -20.01 8.18
C GLU A 27 -2.45 -19.88 9.66
N GLY A 28 -3.01 -18.90 10.38
CA GLY A 28 -2.75 -18.66 11.80
C GLY A 28 -1.51 -17.79 12.07
N MET A 29 -0.96 -17.12 11.05
CA MET A 29 0.10 -16.13 11.27
C MET A 29 -0.48 -14.90 11.96
N ASN A 30 0.31 -14.28 12.84
CA ASN A 30 -0.06 -12.98 13.36
C ASN A 30 0.26 -11.87 12.36
N THR A 31 -0.40 -10.73 12.51
CA THR A 31 -0.28 -9.56 11.61
C THR A 31 1.16 -9.05 11.46
N ARG A 32 2.00 -9.16 12.49
CA ARG A 32 3.42 -8.79 12.41
C ARG A 32 4.19 -9.73 11.49
N LYS A 33 3.96 -11.04 11.63
CA LYS A 33 4.60 -12.05 10.78
C LYS A 33 4.09 -11.95 9.34
N ALA A 34 2.80 -11.73 9.14
CA ALA A 34 2.21 -11.50 7.81
C ALA A 34 2.86 -10.30 7.11
N THR A 35 2.91 -9.14 7.79
CA THR A 35 3.60 -7.93 7.28
C THR A 35 5.04 -8.23 6.85
N LYS A 36 5.79 -8.97 7.69
CA LYS A 36 7.19 -9.29 7.42
C LYS A 36 7.34 -10.19 6.18
N ILE A 37 6.48 -11.20 6.03
CA ILE A 37 6.51 -12.13 4.91
C ILE A 37 6.23 -11.36 3.62
N ILE A 38 5.13 -10.61 3.55
CA ILE A 38 4.76 -9.81 2.38
C ILE A 38 5.90 -8.86 2.00
N LEU A 39 6.43 -8.07 2.95
CA LEU A 39 7.54 -7.18 2.66
C LEU A 39 8.78 -7.93 2.17
N GLN A 40 9.06 -9.12 2.68
CA GLN A 40 10.22 -9.89 2.23
C GLN A 40 10.01 -10.38 0.80
N THR A 41 8.88 -11.00 0.50
CA THR A 41 8.53 -11.54 -0.81
C THR A 41 8.58 -10.43 -1.86
N TRP A 42 7.80 -9.37 -1.67
CA TRP A 42 7.65 -8.34 -2.68
C TRP A 42 8.91 -7.48 -2.85
N MET A 43 9.60 -7.11 -1.77
CA MET A 43 10.85 -6.33 -1.92
C MET A 43 11.96 -7.13 -2.62
N GLU A 44 11.93 -8.46 -2.57
CA GLU A 44 12.83 -9.33 -3.35
C GLU A 44 12.47 -9.28 -4.84
N GLU A 45 11.18 -9.34 -5.18
CA GLU A 45 10.69 -9.24 -6.57
C GLU A 45 10.99 -7.88 -7.20
N LEU A 46 10.93 -6.80 -6.42
CA LEU A 46 11.29 -5.45 -6.88
C LEU A 46 12.78 -5.28 -7.19
N GLY A 47 13.64 -6.23 -6.83
CA GLY A 47 15.10 -6.09 -6.92
C GLY A 47 15.65 -5.93 -8.34
N ASP A 48 14.94 -6.44 -9.34
CA ASP A 48 15.35 -6.43 -10.75
C ASP A 48 14.66 -5.33 -11.58
N LEU A 49 13.72 -4.58 -10.99
CA LEU A 49 13.02 -3.48 -11.66
C LEU A 49 13.90 -2.24 -11.79
N ASP A 50 13.56 -1.36 -12.73
CA ASP A 50 14.18 -0.03 -12.75
C ASP A 50 13.72 0.83 -11.55
N GLU A 51 14.42 1.95 -11.35
CA GLU A 51 14.18 2.78 -10.17
C GLU A 51 12.76 3.37 -10.12
N GLU A 52 12.16 3.70 -11.27
CA GLU A 52 10.85 4.32 -11.33
C GLU A 52 9.74 3.30 -11.07
N GLU A 53 9.78 2.16 -11.78
CA GLU A 53 8.86 1.04 -11.57
C GLU A 53 8.92 0.54 -10.12
N ARG A 54 10.14 0.38 -9.58
CA ARG A 54 10.33 -0.01 -8.19
C ARG A 54 9.68 0.96 -7.20
N LEU A 55 9.82 2.27 -7.42
CA LEU A 55 9.23 3.27 -6.52
C LEU A 55 7.71 3.28 -6.57
N ILE A 56 7.12 3.03 -7.74
CA ILE A 56 5.68 2.88 -7.93
C ILE A 56 5.17 1.68 -7.14
N ASP A 57 5.74 0.50 -7.38
CA ASP A 57 5.29 -0.73 -6.75
C ASP A 57 5.57 -0.75 -5.23
N GLU A 58 6.74 -0.26 -4.80
CA GLU A 58 7.03 -0.07 -3.37
C GLU A 58 5.98 0.82 -2.70
N SER A 59 5.53 1.87 -3.40
CA SER A 59 4.48 2.77 -2.88
C SER A 59 3.14 2.06 -2.73
N LEU A 60 2.71 1.31 -3.74
CA LEU A 60 1.49 0.49 -3.66
C LEU A 60 1.56 -0.51 -2.50
N ILE A 61 2.70 -1.18 -2.32
CA ILE A 61 2.91 -2.15 -1.23
C ILE A 61 2.74 -1.52 0.15
N TYR A 62 3.44 -0.40 0.41
CA TYR A 62 3.35 0.24 1.72
C TYR A 62 1.97 0.86 1.98
N ILE A 63 1.32 1.40 0.94
CA ILE A 63 -0.04 1.95 1.01
C ILE A 63 -1.05 0.84 1.37
N ALA A 64 -0.99 -0.30 0.67
CA ALA A 64 -1.83 -1.47 0.92
C ALA A 64 -1.63 -2.02 2.34
N LEU A 65 -0.37 -2.26 2.74
CA LEU A 65 -0.04 -2.72 4.09
C LEU A 65 -0.51 -1.76 5.18
N ALA A 66 -0.36 -0.45 4.98
CA ALA A 66 -0.87 0.55 5.90
C ALA A 66 -2.40 0.49 6.04
N ALA A 67 -3.11 0.37 4.92
CA ALA A 67 -4.57 0.25 4.92
C ALA A 67 -5.04 -1.03 5.65
N LEU A 68 -4.39 -2.17 5.41
CA LEU A 68 -4.67 -3.44 6.12
C LEU A 68 -4.41 -3.29 7.62
N GLN A 69 -3.24 -2.76 8.00
CA GLN A 69 -2.91 -2.64 9.41
C GLN A 69 -3.82 -1.67 10.18
N ILE A 70 -4.30 -0.60 9.54
CA ILE A 70 -5.35 0.26 10.11
C ILE A 70 -6.64 -0.55 10.29
N ARG A 71 -7.09 -1.28 9.25
CA ARG A 71 -8.31 -2.11 9.31
C ARG A 71 -8.28 -3.12 10.46
N HIS A 72 -7.09 -3.66 10.76
CA HIS A 72 -6.88 -4.62 11.85
C HIS A 72 -6.45 -3.99 13.19
N ASN A 73 -6.40 -2.66 13.34
CA ASN A 73 -5.93 -1.96 14.54
C ASN A 73 -4.53 -2.41 15.03
N VAL A 74 -3.62 -2.66 14.09
CA VAL A 74 -2.26 -3.16 14.33
C VAL A 74 -1.16 -2.29 13.71
N LEU A 75 -1.51 -1.08 13.25
CA LEU A 75 -0.59 -0.14 12.62
C LEU A 75 0.73 0.01 13.39
N THR A 76 1.84 -0.30 12.72
CA THR A 76 3.20 -0.12 13.27
C THR A 76 3.79 1.22 12.83
N ARG A 77 4.77 1.72 13.60
CA ARG A 77 5.47 2.97 13.26
C ARG A 77 6.25 2.88 11.95
N SER A 78 6.84 1.72 11.65
CA SER A 78 7.62 1.52 10.41
C SER A 78 6.72 1.64 9.19
N ILE A 79 5.59 0.92 9.18
CA ILE A 79 4.63 0.97 8.07
C ILE A 79 3.99 2.34 7.96
N LYS A 80 3.57 2.95 9.09
CA LYS A 80 3.03 4.32 9.07
C LYS A 80 4.01 5.30 8.45
N LYS A 81 5.28 5.29 8.86
CA LYS A 81 6.30 6.21 8.35
C LYS A 81 6.51 6.00 6.85
N LYS A 82 6.69 4.75 6.42
CA LYS A 82 6.95 4.43 5.00
C LYS A 82 5.76 4.75 4.10
N ALA A 83 4.55 4.39 4.49
CA ALA A 83 3.35 4.74 3.73
C ALA A 83 3.15 6.25 3.60
N LEU A 84 3.45 7.04 4.65
CA LEU A 84 3.42 8.50 4.56
C LEU A 84 4.48 9.04 3.59
N GLU A 85 5.71 8.51 3.62
CA GLU A 85 6.76 8.87 2.64
C GLU A 85 6.32 8.58 1.20
N CYS A 86 5.69 7.42 0.94
CA CYS A 86 5.16 7.04 -0.37
C CYS A 86 3.99 7.94 -0.83
N ILE A 87 3.04 8.24 0.07
CA ILE A 87 1.92 9.13 -0.25
C ILE A 87 2.43 10.55 -0.55
N GLU A 88 3.43 11.02 0.18
CA GLU A 88 4.01 12.36 -0.03
C GLU A 88 4.89 12.46 -1.27
N SER A 89 5.58 11.38 -1.65
CA SER A 89 6.30 11.34 -2.93
C SER A 89 5.35 11.31 -4.12
N GLY A 90 4.17 10.70 -3.95
CA GLY A 90 3.17 10.55 -5.00
C GLY A 90 3.64 9.67 -6.15
N ALA A 91 4.56 8.73 -5.88
CA ALA A 91 5.14 7.88 -6.90
C ALA A 91 4.07 7.03 -7.62
N ASP A 92 3.10 6.47 -6.89
CA ASP A 92 2.02 5.67 -7.47
C ASP A 92 1.07 6.49 -8.38
N LEU A 93 1.00 7.81 -8.19
CA LEU A 93 0.11 8.68 -8.95
C LEU A 93 0.43 8.73 -10.46
N SER A 94 1.64 8.36 -10.87
CA SER A 94 2.02 8.26 -12.29
C SER A 94 1.12 7.30 -13.06
N LEU A 95 0.72 6.18 -12.44
CA LEU A 95 -0.20 5.19 -13.03
C LEU A 95 -1.58 5.78 -13.35
N TRP A 96 -2.00 6.80 -12.59
CA TRP A 96 -3.29 7.48 -12.77
C TRP A 96 -3.19 8.77 -13.60
N GLN A 97 -1.99 9.25 -13.93
CA GLN A 97 -1.81 10.43 -14.79
C GLN A 97 -2.20 10.16 -16.25
N GLU A 98 -1.98 8.94 -16.75
CA GLU A 98 -2.21 8.63 -18.16
C GLU A 98 -3.69 8.43 -18.52
N ASN A 99 -4.56 8.18 -17.53
CA ASN A 99 -5.92 7.67 -17.72
C ASN A 99 -7.05 8.67 -17.43
N GLN A 100 -6.85 9.97 -17.73
CA GLN A 100 -7.81 11.10 -17.55
C GLN A 100 -7.71 11.81 -16.20
N ASP A 101 -7.81 13.14 -16.22
CA ASP A 101 -7.66 14.05 -15.07
C ASP A 101 -8.53 13.67 -13.84
N GLU A 102 -9.69 13.06 -14.06
CA GLU A 102 -10.62 12.66 -12.99
C GLU A 102 -10.08 11.49 -12.17
N SER A 103 -9.45 10.49 -12.81
CA SER A 103 -8.88 9.31 -12.14
C SER A 103 -7.69 9.68 -11.24
N TYR A 104 -6.84 10.60 -11.70
CA TYR A 104 -5.75 11.17 -10.91
C TYR A 104 -6.26 11.95 -9.69
N ALA A 105 -7.26 12.82 -9.90
CA ALA A 105 -7.84 13.62 -8.82
C ALA A 105 -8.49 12.74 -7.74
N ASP A 106 -9.22 11.70 -8.17
CA ASP A 106 -9.84 10.73 -7.27
C ASP A 106 -8.79 9.92 -6.51
N ARG A 107 -7.71 9.46 -7.17
CA ARG A 107 -6.63 8.72 -6.50
C ARG A 107 -5.99 9.59 -5.43
N LYS A 108 -5.68 10.85 -5.76
CA LYS A 108 -5.13 11.81 -4.79
C LYS A 108 -6.05 11.99 -3.59
N LYS A 109 -7.37 12.07 -3.80
CA LYS A 109 -8.34 12.17 -2.70
C LYS A 109 -8.33 10.92 -1.81
N VAL A 110 -8.29 9.73 -2.40
CA VAL A 110 -8.17 8.46 -1.67
C VAL A 110 -6.90 8.44 -0.81
N LEU A 111 -5.76 8.88 -1.36
CA LEU A 111 -4.50 8.95 -0.62
C LEU A 111 -4.53 9.98 0.52
N GLU A 112 -5.14 11.15 0.32
CA GLU A 112 -5.32 12.15 1.39
C GLU A 112 -6.21 11.63 2.53
N GLU A 113 -7.27 10.90 2.22
CA GLU A 113 -8.11 10.26 3.23
C GLU A 113 -7.33 9.19 4.03
N LEU A 114 -6.50 8.39 3.35
CA LEU A 114 -5.63 7.42 4.01
C LEU A 114 -4.57 8.12 4.86
N LYS A 115 -3.95 9.19 4.36
CA LYS A 115 -2.99 10.02 5.09
C LYS A 115 -3.58 10.55 6.38
N SER A 116 -4.77 11.15 6.32
CA SER A 116 -5.46 11.66 7.51
C SER A 116 -5.75 10.56 8.53
N LYS A 117 -6.15 9.37 8.08
CA LYS A 117 -6.32 8.18 8.95
C LYS A 117 -5.00 7.74 9.57
N LEU A 118 -3.91 7.71 8.79
CA LEU A 118 -2.58 7.36 9.27
C LEU A 118 -2.14 8.32 10.37
N GLU A 119 -2.23 9.62 10.14
CA GLU A 119 -1.83 10.66 11.09
C GLU A 119 -2.61 10.59 12.41
N SER A 120 -3.93 10.44 12.33
CA SER A 120 -4.81 10.33 13.50
C SER A 120 -4.73 8.99 14.24
N THR A 121 -4.24 7.93 13.57
CA THR A 121 -4.09 6.60 14.20
C THR A 121 -2.80 6.52 15.01
N TRP A 122 -2.93 6.06 16.26
CA TRP A 122 -1.78 5.78 17.10
C TRP A 122 -1.03 4.53 16.62
N ALA A 123 0.26 4.67 16.31
CA ALA A 123 1.09 3.59 15.81
C ALA A 123 1.84 2.88 16.95
N LYS A 124 1.74 1.55 16.97
CA LYS A 124 2.41 0.68 17.93
C LYS A 124 3.93 0.67 17.70
N LEU A 125 4.68 0.51 18.78
CA LEU A 125 6.15 0.60 18.84
C LEU A 125 6.91 -0.67 18.39
N PHE A 126 6.21 -1.71 17.93
CA PHE A 126 6.79 -3.05 17.73
C PHE A 126 7.54 -3.25 16.41
#